data_AF-A0A2D4FFE9-F1
#
_entry.id   AF-A0A2D4FFE9-F1
#
_cell.length_a   1.000
_cell.length_b   1.000
_cell.length_c   1.000
_cell.angle_alpha   90.00
_cell.angle_beta   90.00
_cell.angle_gamma   90.00
#
_symmetry.space_group_name_H-M   'P 1'
#
loop_
_entity.id
_entity.type
_entity.pdbx_description
1 polymer ?
#
loop_
_entity_poly.entity_id
_entity_poly.type
_entity_poly.pdbx_seq_one_letter_code
_entity_poly.pdbx_strand_id
1 'polypeptide(L)'
;TWAELQFSDYYCLLAVHLLLDLWLEAGEESAVWRCLTLLEEGLTCSPSNAQFKLLLIRIYCMLGAFEPVVELYSSLDAKHIQHDTIGYLLTRYATAFGHYAAASQSCNFALRFFHSNQKDVSVGTRREHPFLLSRD
;
A
#
# COMPACT_ATOMS: atom_id res chain seq x y z
N THR A 1 -7.08 17.82 14.11
CA THR A 1 -5.99 17.43 15.01
C THR A 1 -5.02 16.61 14.20
N TRP A 2 -3.76 17.03 14.10
CA TRP A 2 -2.76 16.27 13.35
C TRP A 2 -2.61 14.90 14.02
N ALA A 3 -2.83 13.85 13.25
CA ALA A 3 -2.84 12.47 13.74
C ALA A 3 -1.42 12.03 14.11
N GLU A 4 -1.08 12.21 15.38
CA GLU A 4 0.17 11.75 15.98
C GLU A 4 0.14 10.22 16.11
N LEU A 5 1.22 9.57 15.67
CA LEU A 5 1.46 8.15 15.92
C LEU A 5 1.40 7.89 17.43
N GLN A 6 0.75 6.82 17.84
CA GLN A 6 0.73 6.47 19.25
C GLN A 6 2.03 5.77 19.63
N PHE A 7 2.53 6.00 20.85
CA PHE A 7 3.73 5.33 21.35
C PHE A 7 3.59 3.79 21.33
N SER A 8 2.37 3.29 21.47
CA SER A 8 2.04 1.86 21.41
C SER A 8 2.09 1.24 20.01
N ASP A 9 2.11 2.05 18.94
CA ASP A 9 2.08 1.54 17.56
C ASP A 9 3.25 0.59 17.29
N TYR A 10 4.42 0.86 17.84
CA TYR A 10 5.61 0.02 17.67
C TYR A 10 5.47 -1.35 18.35
N TYR A 11 4.75 -1.44 19.47
CA TYR A 11 4.46 -2.73 20.11
C TYR A 11 3.46 -3.54 19.29
N CYS A 12 2.46 -2.89 18.70
CA CYS A 12 1.55 -3.52 17.76
C CYS A 12 2.30 -4.06 16.54
N LEU A 13 3.20 -3.26 15.94
CA LEU A 13 4.04 -3.71 14.82
C LEU A 13 4.90 -4.92 15.20
N LEU A 14 5.54 -4.91 16.37
CA LEU A 14 6.34 -6.04 16.84
C LEU A 14 5.50 -7.31 16.98
N ALA A 15 4.32 -7.21 17.60
CA ALA A 15 3.40 -8.34 17.75
C ALA A 15 2.94 -8.90 16.39
N VAL A 16 2.61 -8.01 15.45
CA VAL A 16 2.21 -8.39 14.09
C VAL A 16 3.34 -9.09 13.34
N HIS A 17 4.59 -8.62 13.46
CA HIS A 17 5.73 -9.29 12.83
C HIS A 17 5.94 -10.71 13.39
N LEU A 18 5.85 -10.90 14.70
CA LEU A 18 5.93 -12.24 15.30
C LEU A 18 4.80 -13.17 14.83
N LEU A 19 3.58 -12.65 14.70
CA LEU A 19 2.45 -13.42 14.18
C LEU A 19 2.62 -13.75 12.68
N LEU A 20 3.24 -12.86 11.89
CA LEU A 20 3.58 -13.14 10.50
C LEU A 20 4.62 -14.26 10.39
N ASP A 21 5.63 -14.28 11.25
CA ASP A 21 6.63 -15.35 11.28
C ASP A 21 5.96 -16.69 11.63
N LEU A 22 5.04 -16.70 12.61
CA LEU A 22 4.25 -17.90 12.94
C LEU A 22 3.40 -18.39 11.76
N TRP A 23 2.78 -17.47 11.02
CA TRP A 23 1.99 -17.83 9.85
C TRP A 23 2.87 -18.39 8.72
N LEU A 24 3.96 -17.70 8.38
CA LEU A 24 4.75 -17.98 7.18
C LEU A 24 5.77 -19.08 7.37
N GLU A 25 6.38 -19.19 8.55
CA GLU A 25 7.44 -20.15 8.82
C GLU A 25 6.91 -21.39 9.54
N ALA A 26 6.00 -21.21 10.51
CA ALA A 26 5.44 -22.32 11.28
C ALA A 26 4.12 -22.87 10.70
N GLY A 27 3.53 -22.20 9.71
CA GLY A 27 2.27 -22.63 9.08
C GLY A 27 1.04 -22.47 9.98
N GLU A 28 1.11 -21.60 11.01
CA GLU A 28 0.01 -21.37 11.94
C GLU A 28 -1.04 -20.45 11.29
N GLU A 29 -1.99 -21.04 10.56
CA GLU A 29 -3.04 -20.30 9.82
C GLU A 29 -3.92 -19.41 10.72
N SER A 30 -3.98 -19.68 12.04
CA SER A 30 -4.72 -18.82 12.97
C SER A 30 -4.06 -17.45 13.16
N ALA A 31 -2.75 -17.34 12.90
CA ALA A 31 -1.97 -16.15 13.16
C ALA A 31 -2.29 -15.01 12.18
N VAL A 32 -2.61 -15.29 10.91
CA VAL A 32 -2.95 -14.23 9.93
C VAL A 32 -4.20 -13.45 10.33
N TRP A 33 -5.21 -14.13 10.87
CA TRP A 33 -6.43 -13.48 11.35
C TRP A 33 -6.17 -12.57 12.56
N ARG A 34 -5.21 -12.96 13.42
CA ARG A 34 -4.76 -12.13 14.53
C ARG A 34 -3.98 -10.91 14.03
N CYS A 35 -3.13 -11.06 13.01
CA CYS A 35 -2.47 -9.93 12.36
C CYS A 35 -3.48 -8.92 11.84
N LEU A 36 -4.49 -9.38 11.08
CA LEU A 36 -5.54 -8.51 10.53
C LEU A 36 -6.28 -7.77 11.66
N THR A 37 -6.70 -8.49 12.69
CA THR A 37 -7.43 -7.89 13.82
C THR A 37 -6.62 -6.77 14.49
N LEU A 38 -5.36 -7.04 14.82
CA LEU A 38 -4.48 -6.05 15.47
C LEU A 38 -4.21 -4.83 14.60
N LEU A 39 -4.01 -5.04 13.31
CA LEU A 39 -3.71 -3.96 12.38
C LEU A 39 -4.94 -3.09 12.09
N GLU A 40 -6.12 -3.69 11.89
CA GLU A 40 -7.37 -2.94 11.69
C GLU A 40 -7.71 -2.12 12.94
N GLU A 41 -7.63 -2.73 14.13
CA GLU A 41 -7.84 -2.02 15.39
C GLU A 41 -6.79 -0.90 15.58
N GLY A 42 -5.51 -1.21 15.35
CA GLY A 42 -4.43 -0.23 15.41
C GLY A 42 -4.64 0.94 14.44
N LEU A 43 -5.18 0.69 13.25
CA LEU A 43 -5.47 1.73 12.27
C LEU A 43 -6.65 2.63 12.67
N THR A 44 -7.64 2.11 13.42
CA THR A 44 -8.71 2.95 13.99
C THR A 44 -8.16 3.96 15.01
N CYS A 45 -7.11 3.58 15.74
CA CYS A 45 -6.42 4.43 16.72
C CYS A 45 -5.39 5.36 16.07
N SER A 46 -4.72 4.90 15.02
CA SER A 46 -3.59 5.57 14.35
C SER A 46 -3.79 5.59 12.81
N PRO A 47 -4.79 6.32 12.28
CA PRO A 47 -5.21 6.24 10.87
C PRO A 47 -4.16 6.73 9.87
N SER A 48 -3.15 7.47 10.33
CA SER A 48 -2.03 7.95 9.52
C SER A 48 -0.87 6.97 9.44
N ASN A 49 -0.91 5.86 10.18
CA ASN A 49 0.21 4.94 10.29
C ASN A 49 0.40 4.16 8.97
N ALA A 50 1.38 4.59 8.19
CA ALA A 50 1.69 3.98 6.90
C ALA A 50 2.17 2.53 7.03
N GLN A 51 2.83 2.15 8.14
CA GLN A 51 3.30 0.78 8.34
C GLN A 51 2.13 -0.19 8.51
N PHE A 52 1.09 0.22 9.26
CA PHE A 52 -0.13 -0.58 9.38
C PHE A 52 -0.80 -0.79 8.03
N LYS A 53 -0.98 0.29 7.26
CA LYS A 53 -1.57 0.22 5.92
C LYS A 53 -0.78 -0.69 4.98
N LEU A 54 0.56 -0.57 4.96
CA LEU A 54 1.42 -1.39 4.12
C LEU A 54 1.37 -2.88 4.50
N LEU A 55 1.34 -3.20 5.80
CA LEU A 55 1.20 -4.57 6.27
C LEU A 55 -0.18 -5.15 5.94
N LEU A 56 -1.25 -4.38 6.12
CA LEU A 56 -2.60 -4.80 5.72
C LEU A 56 -2.68 -5.07 4.22
N ILE A 57 -2.17 -4.16 3.38
CA ILE A 57 -2.10 -4.34 1.92
C ILE A 57 -1.38 -5.64 1.59
N ARG A 58 -0.23 -5.90 2.21
CA ARG A 58 0.53 -7.14 1.96
C ARG A 58 -0.26 -8.39 2.36
N ILE A 59 -0.86 -8.41 3.55
CA ILE A 59 -1.60 -9.57 4.05
C ILE A 59 -2.85 -9.82 3.19
N TYR A 60 -3.63 -8.78 2.89
CA TYR A 60 -4.79 -8.89 2.01
C TYR A 60 -4.44 -9.37 0.61
N CYS A 61 -3.34 -8.89 0.03
CA CYS A 61 -2.80 -9.40 -1.23
C CYS A 61 -2.43 -10.89 -1.15
N MET A 62 -1.81 -11.33 -0.05
CA MET A 62 -1.46 -12.74 0.17
C MET A 62 -2.69 -13.65 0.37
N LEU A 63 -3.77 -13.12 0.94
CA LEU A 63 -5.05 -13.81 1.07
C LEU A 63 -5.93 -13.72 -0.20
N GLY A 64 -5.52 -12.92 -1.19
CA GLY A 64 -6.29 -12.68 -2.41
C GLY A 64 -7.50 -11.74 -2.27
N ALA A 65 -7.59 -10.99 -1.16
CA ALA A 65 -8.66 -10.03 -0.90
C ALA A 65 -8.27 -8.63 -1.41
N PHE A 66 -8.59 -8.31 -2.66
CA PHE A 66 -8.12 -7.07 -3.29
C PHE A 66 -9.01 -5.84 -3.06
N GLU A 67 -10.28 -6.03 -2.71
CA GLU A 67 -11.21 -4.92 -2.42
C GLU A 67 -10.67 -3.96 -1.33
N PRO A 68 -10.27 -4.43 -0.12
CA PRO A 68 -9.74 -3.55 0.92
C PRO A 68 -8.38 -2.93 0.57
N VAL A 69 -7.62 -3.57 -0.32
CA VAL A 69 -6.29 -3.09 -0.74
C VAL A 69 -6.40 -1.74 -1.45
N VAL A 70 -7.44 -1.53 -2.26
CA VAL A 70 -7.62 -0.29 -3.03
C VAL A 70 -7.82 0.89 -2.09
N GLU A 71 -8.72 0.74 -1.11
CA GLU A 71 -9.02 1.80 -0.14
C GLU A 71 -7.80 2.13 0.72
N LEU A 72 -7.11 1.11 1.23
CA LEU A 72 -5.89 1.27 2.02
C LEU A 72 -4.78 1.97 1.22
N TYR A 73 -4.58 1.57 -0.04
CA TYR A 73 -3.56 2.16 -0.90
C TYR A 73 -3.85 3.62 -1.21
N SER A 74 -5.10 3.96 -1.56
CA SER A 74 -5.52 5.35 -1.75
C SER A 74 -5.35 6.18 -0.47
N SER A 75 -5.57 5.59 0.71
CA SER A 75 -5.41 6.28 1.99
C SER A 75 -3.95 6.57 2.39
N LEU A 76 -2.95 6.01 1.69
CA LEU A 76 -1.53 6.28 1.96
C LEU A 76 -1.11 7.69 1.53
N ASP A 77 -1.89 8.39 0.69
CA ASP A 77 -1.52 9.67 0.06
C ASP A 77 -0.09 9.65 -0.50
N ALA A 78 0.30 8.51 -1.10
CA ALA A 78 1.63 8.34 -1.63
C ALA A 78 1.88 9.40 -2.72
N LYS A 79 3.00 10.13 -2.64
CA LYS A 79 3.33 11.18 -3.63
C LYS A 79 4.35 10.68 -4.63
N HIS A 80 4.04 10.88 -5.91
CA HIS A 80 4.88 10.71 -7.11
C HIS A 80 5.92 9.56 -7.06
N ILE A 81 7.07 9.75 -6.41
CA ILE A 81 8.16 8.75 -6.35
C ILE A 81 7.83 7.50 -5.52
N GLN A 82 6.98 7.60 -4.50
CA GLN A 82 6.68 6.48 -3.60
C GLN A 82 5.90 5.36 -4.29
N HIS A 83 5.14 5.71 -5.34
CA HIS A 83 4.38 4.75 -6.11
C HIS A 83 5.26 3.86 -6.99
N ASP A 84 6.40 4.36 -7.48
CA ASP A 84 7.36 3.54 -8.25
C ASP A 84 7.97 2.43 -7.38
N THR A 85 8.14 2.67 -6.07
CA THR A 85 8.71 1.71 -5.13
C THR A 85 7.69 0.77 -4.50
N ILE A 86 6.42 1.18 -4.35
CA ILE A 86 5.38 0.41 -3.64
C ILE A 86 4.39 -0.25 -4.61
N GLY A 87 4.29 0.24 -5.86
CA GLY A 87 3.37 -0.29 -6.87
C GLY A 87 3.57 -1.77 -7.20
N TYR A 88 4.76 -2.33 -7.00
CA TYR A 88 5.02 -3.76 -7.19
C TYR A 88 4.24 -4.65 -6.20
N LEU A 89 3.84 -4.12 -5.04
CA LEU A 89 3.04 -4.87 -4.06
C LEU A 89 1.66 -5.23 -4.60
N LEU A 90 1.14 -4.53 -5.61
CA LEU A 90 -0.14 -4.83 -6.23
C LEU A 90 -0.01 -5.87 -7.35
N THR A 91 1.08 -5.82 -8.12
CA THR A 91 1.29 -6.68 -9.29
C THR A 91 1.91 -8.04 -8.96
N ARG A 92 2.62 -8.17 -7.83
CA ARG A 92 3.32 -9.41 -7.46
C ARG A 92 2.40 -10.55 -6.97
N TYR A 93 1.30 -10.24 -6.31
CA TYR A 93 0.41 -11.26 -5.71
C TYR A 93 -0.77 -11.66 -6.59
N ALA A 94 -1.09 -10.80 -7.56
CA ALA A 94 -2.10 -11.00 -8.58
C ALA A 94 -2.00 -12.35 -9.32
N THR A 95 -0.81 -12.68 -9.85
CA THR A 95 -0.62 -13.85 -10.71
C THR A 95 -0.38 -15.16 -9.96
N ALA A 96 0.08 -15.09 -8.70
CA ALA A 96 0.55 -16.26 -7.95
C ALA A 96 -0.57 -17.18 -7.43
N PHE A 97 -1.82 -16.70 -7.33
CA PHE A 97 -2.94 -17.45 -6.75
C PHE A 97 -4.01 -17.90 -7.76
N GLY A 98 -3.78 -17.80 -9.06
CA GLY A 98 -4.75 -18.22 -10.09
C GLY A 98 -6.01 -17.33 -10.19
N HIS A 99 -6.08 -16.25 -9.42
CA HIS A 99 -7.18 -15.29 -9.45
C HIS A 99 -7.01 -14.26 -10.58
N TYR A 100 -7.10 -14.72 -11.84
CA TYR A 100 -6.87 -13.90 -13.02
C TYR A 100 -7.74 -12.63 -13.10
N ALA A 101 -8.96 -12.64 -12.55
CA ALA A 101 -9.83 -11.47 -12.51
C ALA A 101 -9.29 -10.39 -11.55
N ALA A 102 -8.94 -10.78 -10.33
CA ALA A 102 -8.34 -9.87 -9.36
C ALA A 102 -6.95 -9.41 -9.81
N ALA A 103 -6.19 -10.30 -10.45
CA ALA A 103 -4.92 -10.00 -11.07
C ALA A 103 -5.03 -8.93 -12.16
N SER A 104 -6.00 -9.11 -13.06
CA SER A 104 -6.29 -8.19 -14.14
C SER A 104 -6.71 -6.83 -13.60
N GLN A 105 -7.53 -6.78 -12.55
CA GLN A 105 -7.92 -5.52 -11.90
C GLN A 105 -6.72 -4.81 -11.26
N SER A 106 -5.87 -5.53 -10.54
CA SER A 106 -4.63 -4.98 -9.94
C SER A 106 -3.65 -4.46 -10.98
N CYS A 107 -3.46 -5.19 -12.09
CA CYS A 107 -2.66 -4.73 -13.22
C CYS A 107 -3.29 -3.50 -13.89
N ASN A 108 -4.61 -3.48 -14.11
CA ASN A 108 -5.30 -2.33 -14.67
C ASN A 108 -5.22 -1.10 -13.77
N PHE A 109 -5.29 -1.29 -12.45
CA PHE A 109 -5.15 -0.22 -11.47
C PHE A 109 -3.73 0.34 -11.49
N ALA A 110 -2.72 -0.53 -11.41
CA ALA A 110 -1.32 -0.13 -11.53
C ALA A 110 -1.07 0.61 -12.85
N LEU A 111 -1.60 0.13 -13.98
CA LEU A 111 -1.49 0.79 -15.28
C LEU A 111 -2.15 2.16 -15.32
N ARG A 112 -3.38 2.29 -14.82
CA ARG A 112 -4.09 3.59 -14.74
C ARG A 112 -3.30 4.58 -13.88
N PHE A 113 -2.74 4.09 -12.79
CA PHE A 113 -1.92 4.88 -11.89
C PHE A 113 -0.64 5.38 -12.60
N PHE A 114 0.18 4.49 -13.17
CA PHE A 114 1.42 4.86 -13.87
C PHE A 114 1.15 5.78 -15.07
N HIS A 115 0.06 5.56 -15.82
CA HIS A 115 -0.36 6.46 -16.89
C HIS A 115 -0.77 7.85 -16.39
N SER A 116 -1.43 7.97 -15.22
CA SER A 116 -1.73 9.27 -14.63
C SER A 116 -0.44 9.98 -14.23
N ASN A 117 0.48 9.28 -13.58
CA ASN A 117 1.76 9.84 -13.15
C ASN A 117 2.59 10.36 -14.34
N GLN A 118 2.64 9.63 -15.46
CA GLN A 118 3.31 10.09 -16.69
C GLN A 118 2.70 11.40 -17.24
N LYS A 119 1.36 11.51 -17.23
CA LYS A 119 0.67 12.75 -17.65
C LYS A 119 0.99 13.91 -16.72
N ASP A 120 1.01 13.69 -15.42
CA ASP A 120 1.27 14.76 -14.44
C ASP A 120 2.72 15.24 -14.48
N VAL A 121 3.70 14.32 -14.61
CA VAL A 121 5.11 14.66 -14.81
C VAL A 121 5.31 15.44 -16.11
N SER A 122 4.73 14.97 -17.22
CA SER A 122 4.88 15.65 -18.53
C SER A 122 4.19 17.03 -18.57
N VAL A 123 3.10 17.24 -17.83
CA VAL A 123 2.50 18.57 -17.64
C VAL A 123 3.37 19.46 -16.75
N GLY A 124 4.00 18.90 -15.70
CA GLY A 124 4.96 19.60 -14.86
C GLY A 124 6.17 20.12 -15.65
N THR A 125 6.81 19.25 -16.44
CA THR A 125 7.95 19.65 -17.31
C THR A 125 7.55 20.70 -18.34
N ARG A 126 6.32 20.62 -18.88
CA ARG A 126 5.80 21.60 -19.84
C ARG A 126 5.43 22.95 -19.19
N ARG A 127 5.23 23.00 -17.87
CA ARG A 127 5.00 24.24 -17.10
C ARG A 127 6.29 24.90 -16.61
N GLU A 128 7.41 24.19 -16.54
CA GLU A 128 8.72 24.77 -16.22
C GLU A 128 9.42 25.37 -17.44
N HIS A 129 9.20 24.81 -18.63
CA HIS A 129 9.74 25.34 -19.89
C HIS A 129 9.35 26.80 -20.27
N PRO A 130 8.14 27.31 -19.99
CA PRO A 130 7.79 28.71 -20.26
C PRO A 130 8.52 29.71 -19.36
N PHE A 131 8.94 29.30 -18.15
CA PHE A 131 9.62 30.17 -17.20
C PHE A 131 11.12 30.33 -17.48
N LEU A 132 11.72 29.39 -18.21
CA LEU A 132 13.13 29.46 -18.63
C LEU A 132 13.35 30.26 -19.92
N LEU A 133 12.29 30.56 -20.69
CA LEU A 133 12.35 31.32 -21.96
C LEU A 133 11.95 32.80 -21.82
N SER A 134 11.65 33.28 -20.60
CA SER A 134 11.35 34.70 -20.32
C SER A 134 12.41 35.38 -19.46
N ARG A 135 13.64 34.85 -19.46
CA ARG A 135 14.75 35.34 -18.63
C ARG A 135 16.04 35.66 -19.40
N ASP A 136 15.91 35.90 -20.70
CA ASP A 136 16.95 36.51 -21.55
C ASP A 136 16.43 37.82 -22.16
#